data_AF-A0A2D7RFX6-F1
#
_entry.id   AF-A0A2D7RFX6-F1
#
_cell.length_a   1.000
_cell.length_b   1.000
_cell.length_c   1.000
_cell.angle_alpha   90.00
_cell.angle_beta   90.00
_cell.angle_gamma   90.00
#
_symmetry.space_group_name_H-M   'P 1'
#
loop_
_entity.id
_entity.type
_entity.pdbx_description
1 polymer ?
#
loop_
_entity_poly.entity_id
_entity_poly.type
_entity_poly.pdbx_seq_one_letter_code
_entity_poly.pdbx_strand_id
1 'polypeptide(L)'
;MKWLSLASILLMPTVSNAEHQNDYHFSKDHCAEIYKGIQFLLSEADKHWELLNENPEGSKEFIEDAMRIQWLANVAGNYSTVYQTFCGEK
;
A
#
# COMPACT_ATOMS: atom_id res chain seq x y z
N MET A 1 -50.53 -48.44 23.48
CA MET A 1 -50.66 -47.28 22.55
C MET A 1 -49.67 -46.23 23.05
N LYS A 2 -48.50 -46.09 22.42
CA LYS A 2 -48.24 -45.11 21.34
C LYS A 2 -48.36 -43.68 21.92
N TRP A 3 -47.33 -42.84 22.05
CA TRP A 3 -46.16 -42.64 21.20
C TRP A 3 -44.97 -42.02 21.96
N LEU A 4 -43.79 -42.25 21.37
CA LEU A 4 -42.48 -41.71 21.72
C LEU A 4 -42.49 -40.18 21.80
N SER A 5 -42.03 -39.63 22.91
CA SER A 5 -41.70 -38.21 23.02
C SER A 5 -40.54 -37.89 22.07
N LEU A 6 -40.80 -37.03 21.08
CA LEU A 6 -39.80 -36.51 20.17
C LEU A 6 -38.68 -35.82 20.95
N ALA A 7 -37.45 -36.29 20.77
CA ALA A 7 -36.26 -35.55 21.14
C ALA A 7 -36.17 -34.31 20.24
N SER A 8 -36.53 -33.14 20.76
CA SER A 8 -36.17 -31.86 20.14
C SER A 8 -34.67 -31.67 20.27
N ILE A 9 -33.92 -32.14 19.26
CA ILE A 9 -32.52 -31.77 19.06
C ILE A 9 -32.53 -30.28 18.71
N LEU A 10 -32.25 -29.44 19.70
CA LEU A 10 -31.92 -28.04 19.51
C LEU A 10 -30.67 -28.00 18.63
N LEU A 11 -30.84 -27.75 17.34
CA LEU A 11 -29.77 -27.27 16.47
C LEU A 11 -29.36 -25.91 17.01
N MET A 12 -28.37 -25.89 17.89
CA MET A 12 -27.70 -24.65 18.25
C MET A 12 -27.12 -24.10 16.94
N PRO A 13 -27.41 -22.84 16.57
CA PRO A 13 -26.61 -22.20 15.54
C PRO A 13 -25.18 -22.22 16.06
N THR A 14 -24.30 -22.97 15.38
CA THR A 14 -22.88 -22.72 15.54
C THR A 14 -22.71 -21.26 15.19
N VAL A 15 -22.28 -20.46 16.16
CA VAL A 15 -21.78 -19.12 15.89
C VAL A 15 -20.62 -19.37 14.93
N SER A 16 -20.85 -19.26 13.63
CA SER A 16 -19.73 -19.10 12.71
C SER A 16 -19.10 -17.81 13.20
N ASN A 17 -17.89 -17.91 13.74
CA ASN A 17 -17.01 -16.77 13.69
C ASN A 17 -16.85 -16.50 12.19
N ALA A 18 -17.72 -15.68 11.62
CA ALA A 18 -17.37 -14.95 10.42
C ALA A 18 -16.09 -14.24 10.85
N GLU A 19 -14.96 -14.77 10.40
CA GLU A 19 -13.68 -14.14 10.57
C GLU A 19 -13.88 -12.75 10.01
N HIS A 20 -14.00 -11.77 10.91
CA HIS A 20 -14.07 -10.38 10.54
C HIS A 20 -12.71 -10.16 9.89
N GLN A 21 -12.64 -10.28 8.57
CA GLN A 21 -11.54 -9.74 7.81
C GLN A 21 -11.56 -8.26 8.17
N ASN A 22 -10.82 -7.90 9.22
CA ASN A 22 -10.53 -6.52 9.51
C ASN A 22 -9.91 -6.02 8.21
N ASP A 23 -10.67 -5.20 7.50
CA ASP A 23 -10.15 -4.51 6.34
C ASP A 23 -9.03 -3.64 6.85
N TYR A 24 -7.80 -4.11 6.67
CA TYR A 24 -6.58 -3.36 6.98
C TYR A 24 -6.40 -2.18 6.01
N HIS A 25 -7.48 -1.67 5.41
CA HIS A 25 -7.49 -0.52 4.54
C HIS A 25 -7.20 0.74 5.36
N PHE A 26 -6.38 1.61 4.79
CA PHE A 26 -6.16 2.93 5.36
C PHE A 26 -7.37 3.84 5.10
N SER A 27 -7.51 4.87 5.93
CA SER A 27 -8.52 5.91 5.70
C SER A 27 -8.22 6.66 4.41
N LYS A 28 -9.27 7.23 3.79
CA LYS A 28 -9.12 8.03 2.57
C LYS A 28 -8.13 9.18 2.74
N ASP A 29 -8.16 9.86 3.89
CA ASP A 29 -7.23 10.95 4.20
C ASP A 29 -5.79 10.44 4.29
N HIS A 30 -5.56 9.31 4.96
CA HIS A 30 -4.23 8.73 5.06
C HIS A 30 -3.70 8.29 3.68
N CYS A 31 -4.57 7.70 2.85
CA CYS A 31 -4.25 7.37 1.47
C CYS A 31 -3.90 8.61 0.64
N ALA A 32 -4.65 9.71 0.79
CA ALA A 32 -4.37 10.96 0.10
C ALA A 32 -3.00 11.53 0.49
N GLU A 33 -2.61 11.45 1.76
CA GLU A 33 -1.29 11.88 2.22
C GLU A 33 -0.15 10.99 1.70
N ILE A 34 -0.32 9.66 1.69
CA ILE A 34 0.64 8.75 1.06
C ILE A 34 0.81 9.10 -0.43
N TYR A 35 -0.30 9.31 -1.14
CA TYR A 35 -0.27 9.66 -2.56
C TYR A 35 0.49 10.97 -2.81
N LYS A 36 0.22 12.02 -2.02
CA LYS A 36 0.99 13.28 -2.08
C LYS A 36 2.47 13.06 -1.82
N GLY A 37 2.81 12.21 -0.84
CA GLY A 37 4.20 11.85 -0.54
C GLY A 37 4.90 11.17 -1.73
N ILE A 38 4.23 10.22 -2.39
CA ILE A 38 4.74 9.59 -3.62
C ILE A 38 4.96 10.63 -4.72
N GLN A 39 3.98 11.51 -4.96
CA GLN A 39 4.10 12.56 -5.97
C GLN A 39 5.25 13.52 -5.67
N PHE A 40 5.44 13.90 -4.40
CA PHE A 40 6.55 14.74 -3.98
C PHE A 40 7.90 14.08 -4.25
N LEU A 41 8.09 12.83 -3.83
CA LEU A 41 9.33 12.09 -4.06
C LEU A 41 9.68 11.97 -5.54
N LEU A 42 8.68 11.68 -6.38
CA LEU A 42 8.86 11.60 -7.84
C LEU A 42 9.17 12.98 -8.45
N SER A 43 8.57 14.06 -7.94
CA SER A 43 8.89 15.41 -8.40
C SER A 43 10.33 15.81 -8.04
N GLU A 44 10.83 15.46 -6.85
CA GLU A 44 12.24 15.69 -6.52
C GLU A 44 13.17 14.85 -7.38
N ALA A 45 12.78 13.60 -7.70
CA ALA A 45 13.55 12.74 -8.60
C ALA A 45 13.68 13.36 -10.00
N ASP A 46 12.58 13.93 -10.51
CA ASP A 46 12.53 14.59 -11.81
C ASP A 46 13.48 15.80 -11.90
N LYS A 47 13.54 16.63 -10.85
CA LYS A 47 14.51 17.75 -10.77
C LYS A 47 15.97 17.27 -10.87
N HIS A 48 16.30 16.17 -10.19
CA HIS A 48 17.64 15.59 -10.31
C HIS A 48 17.89 14.97 -11.69
N TRP A 49 16.85 14.50 -12.37
CA TRP A 49 16.95 14.01 -13.75
C TRP A 49 17.29 15.14 -14.73
N GLU A 50 16.71 16.32 -14.54
CA GLU A 50 17.06 17.52 -15.32
C GLU A 50 18.54 17.88 -15.14
N LEU A 51 19.03 17.92 -13.89
CA LEU A 51 20.45 18.21 -13.58
C LEU A 51 21.40 17.15 -14.14
N LEU A 52 21.01 15.86 -14.08
CA LEU A 52 21.81 14.76 -14.60
C LEU A 52 22.12 14.94 -16.09
N ASN A 53 21.16 15.44 -16.88
CA ASN A 53 21.34 15.67 -18.32
C ASN A 53 22.31 16.82 -18.64
N GLU A 54 22.55 17.72 -17.69
CA GLU A 54 23.47 18.85 -17.83
C GLU A 54 24.90 18.47 -17.41
N ASN A 55 25.04 17.45 -16.56
CA ASN A 55 26.32 17.01 -16.01
C ASN A 55 27.03 15.98 -16.93
N PRO A 56 28.35 16.10 -17.14
CA PRO A 56 29.10 15.11 -17.89
C PRO A 56 28.99 13.71 -17.26
N GLU A 57 28.70 12.70 -18.06
CA GLU A 57 28.61 11.32 -17.58
C GLU A 57 29.89 10.90 -16.85
N GLY A 58 29.72 10.34 -15.64
CA GLY A 58 30.82 9.93 -14.78
C GLY A 58 31.48 11.05 -13.96
N SER A 59 31.04 12.30 -14.09
CA SER A 59 31.42 13.35 -13.15
C SER A 59 30.90 13.04 -11.75
N LYS A 60 31.46 13.72 -10.74
CA LYS A 60 30.98 13.57 -9.36
C LYS A 60 29.51 13.97 -9.25
N GLU A 61 29.14 15.10 -9.86
CA GLU A 61 27.78 15.64 -9.86
C GLU A 61 26.80 14.68 -10.55
N PHE A 62 27.19 14.12 -11.70
CA PHE A 62 26.40 13.10 -12.39
C PHE A 62 26.14 11.88 -11.48
N ILE A 63 27.17 11.37 -10.82
CA ILE A 63 27.03 10.22 -9.91
C ILE A 63 26.14 10.57 -8.71
N GLU A 64 26.31 11.76 -8.12
CA GLU A 64 25.50 12.21 -6.99
C GLU A 64 24.02 12.35 -7.35
N ASP A 65 23.71 12.96 -8.50
CA ASP A 65 22.32 13.08 -8.98
C ASP A 65 21.73 11.71 -9.32
N ALA A 66 22.48 10.83 -10.00
CA ALA A 66 22.04 9.46 -10.28
C ALA A 66 21.67 8.68 -9.00
N MET A 67 22.50 8.79 -7.96
CA MET A 67 22.25 8.16 -6.66
C MET A 67 21.00 8.74 -5.99
N ARG A 68 20.81 10.07 -6.05
CA ARG A 68 19.62 10.73 -5.48
C ARG A 68 18.35 10.30 -6.19
N ILE A 69 18.36 10.26 -7.53
CA ILE A 69 17.21 9.78 -8.29
C ILE A 69 16.87 8.35 -7.87
N GLN A 70 17.86 7.46 -7.86
CA GLN A 70 17.63 6.06 -7.51
C GLN A 70 17.02 5.93 -6.11
N TRP A 71 17.53 6.68 -5.13
CA TRP A 71 16.97 6.67 -3.78
C TRP A 71 15.51 7.16 -3.75
N LEU A 72 15.23 8.33 -4.36
CA LEU A 72 13.89 8.93 -4.39
C LEU A 72 12.87 8.00 -5.07
N ALA A 73 13.23 7.46 -6.24
CA ALA A 73 12.39 6.55 -7.00
C ALA A 73 12.13 5.24 -6.24
N ASN A 74 13.14 4.68 -5.56
CA ASN A 74 12.99 3.47 -4.76
C ASN A 74 12.04 3.70 -3.57
N VAL A 75 12.18 4.82 -2.86
CA VAL A 75 11.28 5.15 -1.74
C VAL A 75 9.86 5.37 -2.26
N ALA A 76 9.69 6.12 -3.36
CA ALA A 76 8.38 6.31 -4.00
C ALA A 76 7.75 4.98 -4.44
N GLY A 77 8.53 4.05 -4.99
CA GLY A 77 8.09 2.71 -5.37
C GLY A 77 7.62 1.89 -4.16
N ASN A 78 8.38 1.90 -3.06
CA ASN A 78 7.97 1.23 -1.83
C ASN A 78 6.65 1.79 -1.27
N TYR A 79 6.49 3.11 -1.24
CA TYR A 79 5.22 3.72 -0.82
C TYR A 79 4.08 3.49 -1.80
N SER A 80 4.37 3.34 -3.10
CA SER A 80 3.37 2.95 -4.10
C SER A 80 2.83 1.55 -3.84
N THR A 81 3.70 0.60 -3.46
CA THR A 81 3.27 -0.75 -3.02
C THR A 81 2.39 -0.68 -1.77
N VAL A 82 2.76 0.14 -0.79
CA VAL A 82 1.94 0.38 0.41
C VAL A 82 0.58 0.95 0.02
N TYR A 83 0.55 1.96 -0.85
CA TYR A 83 -0.69 2.56 -1.34
C TYR A 83 -1.56 1.53 -2.06
N GLN A 84 -1.01 0.74 -2.98
CA GLN A 84 -1.77 -0.30 -3.68
C GLN A 84 -2.35 -1.34 -2.72
N THR A 85 -1.57 -1.73 -1.71
CA THR A 85 -1.97 -2.76 -0.74
C THR A 85 -3.11 -2.30 0.17
N PHE A 86 -3.06 -1.04 0.64
CA PHE A 86 -3.97 -0.57 1.70
C PHE A 86 -4.99 0.49 1.24
N CYS A 87 -4.81 1.06 0.05
CA CYS A 87 -5.64 2.11 -0.53
C CYS A 87 -6.25 1.74 -1.88
N GLY A 88 -5.87 0.60 -2.47
CA GLY A 88 -6.51 0.08 -3.69
C GLY A 88 -8.00 -0.17 -3.48
N GLU A 89 -8.80 0.01 -4.52
CA GLU A 89 -10.20 -0.40 -4.50
C GLU A 89 -10.29 -1.93 -4.38
N LYS A 90 -11.31 -2.41 -3.66
CA LYS A 90 -11.65 -3.84 -3.61
C LYS A 90 -12.37 -4.29 -4.88
#